data_AF-A0A549SH86-F1
#
_entry.id   AF-A0A549SH86-F1
#
_cell.length_a   1.000
_cell.length_b   1.000
_cell.length_c   1.000
_cell.angle_alpha   90.00
_cell.angle_beta   90.00
_cell.angle_gamma   90.00
#
_symmetry.space_group_name_H-M   'P 1'
#
loop_
_entity.id
_entity.type
_entity.pdbx_description
1 polymer ?
#
loop_
_entity_poly.entity_id
_entity_poly.type
_entity_poly.pdbx_seq_one_letter_code
_entity_poly.pdbx_strand_id
1 'polypeptide(L)'
;MNDQSWIAAVTLRQRLRLWRIRVRSLLQRLRRGLLYGLGRLSKEDAQLIFVDCQSLAGWHPLLILSDDDVLKEINEAFEDDPSLAALVSAACARVSHKWESAGDELYEARRWARNLVEDYARDNDIALLSRESNSGQDDDEQLA
;
A
#
# COMPACT_ATOMS: atom_id res chain seq x y z
N MET A 1 -6.83 8.65 -49.93
CA MET A 1 -6.27 9.40 -48.79
C MET A 1 -6.36 8.48 -47.58
N ASN A 2 -5.22 8.06 -47.05
CA ASN A 2 -5.01 6.77 -46.37
C ASN A 2 -5.53 6.70 -44.93
N ASP A 3 -6.45 5.77 -44.65
CA ASP A 3 -6.92 5.40 -43.30
C ASP A 3 -5.79 4.87 -42.38
N GLN A 4 -4.69 4.37 -42.95
CA GLN A 4 -3.53 3.89 -42.20
C GLN A 4 -2.74 5.00 -41.47
N SER A 5 -2.73 6.24 -41.98
CA SER A 5 -1.97 7.33 -41.35
C SER A 5 -2.64 7.84 -40.08
N TRP A 6 -3.97 7.75 -40.00
CA TRP A 6 -4.75 8.19 -38.84
C TRP A 6 -4.57 7.23 -37.64
N ILE A 7 -4.57 5.91 -37.88
CA ILE A 7 -4.34 4.89 -36.83
C ILE A 7 -2.91 5.02 -36.27
N ALA A 8 -1.90 5.24 -37.13
CA ALA A 8 -0.53 5.48 -36.71
C ALA A 8 -0.39 6.78 -35.87
N ALA A 9 -1.11 7.84 -36.25
CA ALA A 9 -1.10 9.10 -35.50
C ALA A 9 -1.79 8.98 -34.13
N VAL A 10 -2.91 8.25 -34.04
CA VAL A 10 -3.63 8.00 -32.77
C VAL A 10 -2.78 7.16 -31.82
N THR A 11 -2.15 6.09 -32.31
CA THR A 11 -1.27 5.23 -31.50
C THR A 11 -0.01 5.97 -31.04
N LEU A 12 0.58 6.83 -31.87
CA LEU A 12 1.70 7.69 -31.47
C LEU A 12 1.31 8.72 -30.40
N ARG A 13 0.14 9.37 -30.55
CA ARG A 13 -0.38 10.31 -29.54
C ARG A 13 -0.67 9.62 -28.21
N GLN A 14 -1.24 8.43 -28.24
CA GLN A 14 -1.47 7.62 -27.03
C GLN A 14 -0.15 7.25 -26.36
N ARG A 15 0.85 6.78 -27.12
CA ARG A 15 2.19 6.48 -26.58
C ARG A 15 2.88 7.70 -25.98
N LEU A 16 2.81 8.85 -26.65
CA LEU A 16 3.35 10.11 -26.13
C LEU A 16 2.64 10.56 -24.85
N ARG A 17 1.31 10.40 -24.78
CA ARG A 17 0.54 10.72 -23.57
C ARG A 17 0.96 9.83 -22.40
N LEU A 18 1.06 8.52 -22.63
CA LEU A 18 1.51 7.56 -21.61
C LEU A 18 2.96 7.82 -21.19
N TRP A 19 3.84 8.11 -22.14
CA TRP A 19 5.23 8.46 -21.86
C TRP A 19 5.33 9.74 -21.02
N ARG A 20 4.57 10.79 -21.36
CA ARG A 20 4.50 12.01 -20.55
C ARG A 20 4.03 11.75 -19.12
N ILE A 21 3.02 10.90 -18.95
CA ILE A 21 2.53 10.51 -17.62
C ILE A 21 3.64 9.78 -16.84
N ARG A 22 4.32 8.81 -17.46
CA ARG A 22 5.43 8.07 -16.85
C ARG A 22 6.62 8.95 -16.47
N VAL A 23 7.00 9.89 -17.35
CA VAL A 23 8.08 10.84 -17.09
C VAL A 23 7.69 11.77 -15.94
N ARG A 24 6.45 12.28 -15.95
CA ARG A 24 5.95 13.12 -14.85
C ARG A 24 5.95 12.37 -13.52
N SER A 25 5.50 11.13 -13.50
CA SER A 25 5.51 10.32 -12.27
C SER A 25 6.92 10.03 -11.79
N LEU A 26 7.87 9.77 -12.71
CA LEU A 26 9.28 9.56 -12.36
C LEU A 26 9.90 10.83 -11.75
N LEU A 27 9.66 11.98 -12.38
CA LEU A 27 10.14 13.27 -11.87
C LEU A 27 9.55 13.60 -10.50
N GLN A 28 8.28 13.29 -10.26
CA GLN A 28 7.64 13.45 -8.95
C GLN A 28 8.28 12.55 -7.88
N ARG A 29 8.64 11.31 -8.21
CA ARG A 29 9.34 10.40 -7.29
C ARG A 29 10.75 10.91 -6.97
N LEU A 30 11.51 11.34 -7.97
CA LEU A 30 12.85 11.91 -7.79
C LEU A 30 12.81 13.18 -6.93
N ARG A 31 11.84 14.06 -7.18
CA ARG A 31 11.67 15.29 -6.39
C ARG A 31 11.37 14.96 -4.92
N ARG A 32 10.46 14.03 -4.65
CA ARG A 32 10.12 13.60 -3.28
C ARG A 32 11.32 12.98 -2.56
N GLY A 33 12.08 12.12 -3.23
CA GLY A 33 13.32 11.56 -2.69
C GLY A 33 14.37 12.63 -2.36
N LEU A 34 14.51 13.65 -3.21
CA LEU A 34 15.40 14.78 -2.96
C LEU A 34 14.93 15.64 -1.78
N LEU A 35 13.62 15.90 -1.67
CA LEU A 35 13.06 16.63 -0.52
C LEU A 35 13.23 15.87 0.79
N TYR A 36 13.06 14.55 0.76
CA TYR A 36 13.35 13.68 1.89
C TYR A 36 14.82 13.78 2.32
N GLY A 37 15.76 13.66 1.37
CA GLY A 37 17.19 13.79 1.65
C GLY A 37 17.61 15.18 2.17
N LEU A 38 16.89 16.23 1.79
CA LEU A 38 17.12 17.60 2.27
C LEU A 38 16.37 17.93 3.57
N GLY A 39 15.60 17.00 4.14
CA GLY A 39 14.79 17.24 5.34
C GLY A 39 13.67 18.28 5.14
N ARG A 40 13.24 18.52 3.90
CA ARG A 40 12.19 19.50 3.54
C ARG A 40 10.91 18.82 3.07
N LEU A 41 10.64 17.63 3.61
CA LEU A 41 9.50 16.82 3.21
C LEU A 41 8.21 17.37 3.84
N SER A 42 7.18 17.60 3.02
CA SER A 42 5.85 17.93 3.55
C SER A 42 5.15 16.66 4.05
N LYS A 43 4.10 16.82 4.86
CA LYS A 43 3.29 15.70 5.37
C LYS A 43 2.67 14.90 4.22
N GLU A 44 2.15 15.57 3.21
CA GLU A 44 1.52 14.97 2.04
C GLU A 44 2.56 14.19 1.20
N ASP A 45 3.74 14.77 0.98
CA ASP A 45 4.81 14.08 0.26
C ASP A 45 5.29 12.83 1.03
N ALA A 46 5.32 12.88 2.37
CA ALA A 46 5.63 11.73 3.21
C ALA A 46 4.58 10.63 3.12
N GLN A 47 3.29 10.98 3.17
CA GLN A 47 2.19 10.03 2.99
C GLN A 47 2.26 9.36 1.60
N LEU A 48 2.57 10.13 0.56
CA LEU A 48 2.70 9.58 -0.79
C LEU A 48 3.92 8.66 -0.93
N ILE A 49 5.05 8.98 -0.27
CA ILE A 49 6.21 8.06 -0.21
C ILE A 49 5.80 6.76 0.49
N PHE A 50 5.12 6.88 1.64
CA PHE A 50 4.67 5.73 2.40
C PHE A 50 3.78 4.80 1.57
N VAL A 51 2.78 5.35 0.86
CA VAL A 51 1.91 4.60 -0.06
C VAL A 51 2.69 3.95 -1.19
N ASP A 52 3.61 4.67 -1.84
CA ASP A 52 4.47 4.12 -2.89
C ASP A 52 5.34 2.94 -2.38
N CYS A 53 5.69 2.94 -1.09
CA CYS A 53 6.53 1.92 -0.47
C CYS A 53 5.75 0.70 0.05
N GLN A 54 4.43 0.75 0.23
CA GLN A 54 3.66 -0.35 0.84
C GLN A 54 3.86 -1.69 0.13
N SER A 55 3.73 -1.70 -1.19
CA SER A 55 3.90 -2.93 -2.00
C SER A 55 5.34 -3.44 -2.01
N LEU A 56 6.32 -2.52 -1.97
CA LEU A 56 7.75 -2.89 -1.95
C LEU A 56 8.18 -3.42 -0.57
N ALA A 57 7.66 -2.85 0.50
CA ALA A 57 7.91 -3.32 1.87
C ALA A 57 7.08 -4.56 2.23
N GLY A 58 6.02 -4.86 1.46
CA GLY A 58 5.04 -5.88 1.81
C GLY A 58 4.23 -5.52 3.05
N TRP A 59 4.21 -4.24 3.43
CA TRP A 59 3.50 -3.73 4.60
C TRP A 59 2.25 -2.98 4.15
N HIS A 60 1.10 -3.49 4.57
CA HIS A 60 -0.21 -2.94 4.26
C HIS A 60 -0.89 -2.56 5.58
N PRO A 61 -0.69 -1.32 6.06
CA PRO A 61 -1.27 -0.89 7.34
C PRO A 61 -2.80 -0.90 7.23
N LEU A 62 -3.44 -1.62 8.15
CA LEU A 62 -4.90 -1.74 8.21
C LEU A 62 -5.53 -0.53 8.91
N LEU A 63 -4.84 -0.01 9.93
CA LEU A 63 -5.24 1.15 10.70
C LEU A 63 -4.14 2.21 10.61
N ILE A 64 -4.54 3.47 10.46
CA ILE A 64 -3.63 4.62 10.45
C ILE A 64 -4.07 5.55 11.58
N LEU A 65 -3.21 5.72 12.59
CA LEU A 65 -3.38 6.73 13.61
C LEU A 65 -2.83 8.06 13.08
N SER A 66 -3.72 9.02 12.81
CA SER A 66 -3.35 10.33 12.24
C SER A 66 -3.36 11.41 13.30
N ASP A 67 -2.28 12.19 13.36
CA ASP A 67 -2.20 13.38 14.21
C ASP A 67 -3.34 14.38 13.90
N ASP A 68 -3.83 14.46 12.66
CA ASP A 68 -4.89 15.41 12.30
C ASP A 68 -6.25 14.95 12.81
N ASP A 69 -6.53 13.65 12.75
CA ASP A 69 -7.80 13.09 13.21
C ASP A 69 -7.87 13.17 14.74
N VAL A 70 -6.77 12.87 15.43
CA VAL A 70 -6.68 13.00 16.88
C VAL A 70 -6.74 14.47 17.30
N LEU A 71 -6.08 15.39 16.59
CA LEU A 71 -6.16 16.81 16.89
C LEU A 71 -7.59 17.34 16.71
N LYS A 72 -8.28 16.89 15.66
CA LYS A 72 -9.69 17.22 15.45
C LYS A 72 -10.56 16.75 16.62
N GLU A 73 -10.39 15.51 17.08
CA GLU A 73 -11.13 14.97 18.22
C GLU A 73 -10.82 15.75 19.52
N ILE A 74 -9.55 16.13 19.74
CA ILE A 74 -9.15 16.95 20.88
C ILE A 74 -9.78 18.34 20.82
N ASN A 75 -9.82 18.98 19.65
CA ASN A 75 -10.41 20.31 19.49
C ASN A 75 -11.94 20.30 19.61
N GLU A 76 -12.59 19.14 19.45
CA GLU A 76 -14.02 18.99 19.77
C GLU A 76 -14.28 18.95 21.29
N ALA A 77 -13.27 18.57 22.08
CA ALA A 77 -13.38 18.39 23.53
C ALA A 77 -12.72 19.52 24.36
N PHE A 78 -11.76 20.25 23.80
CA PHE A 78 -10.95 21.25 24.48
C PHE A 78 -10.84 22.54 23.64
N GLU A 79 -10.52 23.67 24.29
CA GLU A 79 -10.28 24.93 23.60
C GLU A 79 -9.01 24.86 22.72
N ASP A 80 -9.04 25.55 21.57
CA ASP A 80 -7.93 25.61 20.63
C ASP A 80 -6.68 26.25 21.27
N ASP A 81 -5.60 25.46 21.41
CA ASP A 81 -4.27 25.94 21.79
C ASP A 81 -3.21 25.48 20.77
N PRO A 82 -2.34 26.37 20.24
CA PRO A 82 -1.32 26.03 19.26
C PRO A 82 -0.33 24.92 19.69
N SER A 83 -0.15 24.72 20.99
CA SER A 83 0.72 23.68 21.55
C SER A 83 0.11 22.27 21.51
N LEU A 84 -1.21 22.15 21.34
CA LEU A 84 -1.91 20.86 21.28
C LEU A 84 -1.40 19.99 20.13
N ALA A 85 -1.08 20.58 18.98
CA ALA A 85 -0.57 19.83 17.83
C ALA A 85 0.73 19.06 18.16
N ALA A 86 1.65 19.68 18.91
CA ALA A 86 2.89 19.02 19.32
C ALA A 86 2.65 17.91 20.35
N LEU A 87 1.71 18.13 21.28
CA LEU A 87 1.32 17.14 22.29
C LEU A 87 0.62 15.94 21.67
N VAL A 88 -0.29 16.17 20.71
CA VAL A 88 -0.96 15.12 19.94
C VAL A 88 0.06 14.27 19.20
N SER A 89 1.00 14.91 18.49
CA SER A 89 2.03 14.17 17.74
C SER A 89 2.88 13.29 18.68
N ALA A 90 3.28 13.81 19.85
CA ALA A 90 4.01 13.02 20.85
C ALA A 90 3.17 11.86 21.43
N ALA A 91 1.87 12.09 21.66
CA ALA A 91 0.95 11.06 22.14
C ALA A 91 0.76 9.95 21.10
N CYS A 92 0.51 10.32 19.83
CA CYS A 92 0.39 9.38 18.71
C CYS A 92 1.66 8.52 18.57
N ALA A 93 2.85 9.13 18.62
CA ALA A 93 4.12 8.41 18.55
C ALA A 93 4.25 7.36 19.67
N ARG A 94 3.85 7.71 20.90
CA ARG A 94 3.88 6.80 22.05
C ARG A 94 2.88 5.66 21.90
N VAL A 95 1.65 5.94 21.45
CA VAL A 95 0.60 4.93 21.25
C VAL A 95 1.00 3.94 20.16
N SER A 96 1.46 4.44 19.02
CA SER A 96 1.93 3.63 17.89
C SER A 96 2.95 2.58 18.35
N HIS A 97 3.96 2.99 19.10
CA HIS A 97 5.00 2.10 19.61
C HIS A 97 4.47 0.97 20.51
N LYS A 98 3.38 1.21 21.25
CA LYS A 98 2.78 0.22 22.15
C LYS A 98 1.86 -0.76 21.40
N TRP A 99 1.20 -0.29 20.34
CA TRP A 99 0.13 -1.02 19.66
C TRP A 99 0.61 -2.06 18.64
N GLU A 100 1.86 -1.97 18.16
CA GLU A 100 2.42 -2.92 17.18
C GLU A 100 2.43 -4.40 17.64
N SER A 101 2.09 -4.73 18.89
CA SER A 101 2.34 -6.06 19.47
C SER A 101 1.20 -7.10 19.46
N ALA A 102 -0.09 -6.74 19.33
CA ALA A 102 -1.16 -7.76 19.45
C ALA A 102 -2.53 -7.29 18.96
N GLY A 103 -3.21 -8.09 18.15
CA GLY A 103 -4.64 -7.91 17.88
C GLY A 103 -5.28 -9.03 17.05
N ASP A 104 -6.48 -9.46 17.45
CA ASP A 104 -7.36 -10.40 16.73
C ASP A 104 -7.80 -9.84 15.36
N GLU A 105 -7.86 -8.51 15.23
CA GLU A 105 -8.17 -7.82 13.97
C GLU A 105 -7.18 -8.15 12.84
N LEU A 106 -5.88 -8.31 13.19
CA LEU A 106 -4.86 -8.71 12.23
C LEU A 106 -5.06 -10.16 11.77
N TYR A 107 -5.59 -11.03 12.64
CA TYR A 107 -5.93 -12.40 12.29
C TYR A 107 -7.08 -12.44 11.27
N GLU A 108 -8.17 -11.72 11.52
CA GLU A 108 -9.30 -11.66 10.59
C GLU A 108 -8.91 -11.03 9.24
N ALA A 109 -8.08 -9.98 9.25
CA ALA A 109 -7.57 -9.39 8.03
C ALA A 109 -6.71 -10.36 7.20
N ARG A 110 -5.87 -11.18 7.86
CA ARG A 110 -5.11 -12.24 7.17
C ARG A 110 -6.02 -13.32 6.60
N ARG A 111 -7.05 -13.71 7.34
CA ARG A 111 -8.04 -14.68 6.87
C ARG A 111 -8.78 -14.16 5.64
N TRP A 112 -9.19 -12.90 5.66
CA TRP A 112 -9.84 -12.28 4.51
C TRP A 112 -8.89 -12.14 3.31
N ALA A 113 -7.64 -11.73 3.54
CA ALA A 113 -6.63 -11.67 2.48
C ALA A 113 -6.38 -13.04 1.84
N ARG A 114 -6.38 -14.13 2.63
CA ARG A 114 -6.31 -15.50 2.11
C ARG A 114 -7.48 -15.81 1.18
N ASN A 115 -8.71 -15.51 1.60
CA ASN A 115 -9.90 -15.76 0.76
C ASN A 115 -9.81 -14.99 -0.56
N LEU A 116 -9.33 -13.74 -0.54
CA LEU A 116 -9.12 -12.95 -1.76
C LEU A 116 -8.06 -13.57 -2.68
N VAL A 117 -6.99 -14.17 -2.15
CA VAL A 117 -6.01 -14.90 -2.96
C VAL A 117 -6.66 -16.10 -3.66
N GLU A 118 -7.54 -16.83 -2.98
CA GLU A 118 -8.27 -17.95 -3.58
C GLU A 118 -9.21 -17.48 -4.70
N ASP A 119 -9.91 -16.36 -4.51
CA ASP A 119 -10.76 -15.76 -5.53
C ASP A 119 -9.95 -15.26 -6.73
N TYR A 120 -8.85 -14.54 -6.50
CA TYR A 120 -7.99 -14.05 -7.57
C TYR A 120 -7.31 -15.19 -8.34
N ALA A 121 -6.91 -16.27 -7.66
CA ALA A 121 -6.36 -17.42 -8.33
C ALA A 121 -7.39 -18.07 -9.26
N ARG A 122 -8.65 -18.20 -8.81
CA ARG A 122 -9.76 -18.68 -9.64
C ARG A 122 -9.97 -17.80 -10.87
N ASP A 123 -9.99 -16.47 -10.69
CA ASP A 123 -10.21 -15.52 -11.78
C ASP A 123 -9.07 -15.47 -12.80
N ASN A 124 -7.87 -15.93 -12.42
CA ASN A 124 -6.68 -15.94 -13.26
C ASN A 124 -6.26 -17.36 -13.70
N ASP A 125 -7.14 -18.35 -13.55
CA ASP A 125 -6.89 -19.77 -13.89
C ASP A 125 -5.63 -20.37 -13.22
N ILE A 126 -5.30 -19.89 -12.01
CA ILE A 126 -4.19 -20.39 -11.20
C ILE A 126 -4.70 -21.47 -10.24
N ALA A 127 -4.22 -22.70 -10.41
CA ALA A 127 -4.55 -23.81 -9.51
C ALA A 127 -3.73 -23.72 -8.21
N LEU A 128 -4.38 -23.40 -7.09
CA LEU A 128 -3.78 -23.46 -5.75
C LEU A 128 -3.81 -24.91 -5.24
N LEU A 129 -2.65 -25.53 -5.04
CA LEU A 129 -2.55 -26.88 -4.49
C LEU A 129 -2.52 -26.83 -2.96
N SER A 130 -3.36 -27.65 -2.30
CA SER A 130 -3.28 -27.81 -0.86
C SER A 130 -2.03 -28.59 -0.48
N ARG A 131 -1.39 -28.22 0.63
CA ARG A 131 -0.18 -28.92 1.12
C ARG A 131 -0.51 -30.31 1.69
N GLU A 132 -1.75 -30.56 2.10
CA GLU A 132 -2.20 -31.84 2.66
C GLU A 132 -2.48 -32.90 1.57
N SER A 133 -2.70 -32.50 0.31
CA SER A 133 -2.91 -33.43 -0.80
C SER A 133 -1.62 -34.04 -1.37
N ASN A 134 -0.43 -33.66 -0.85
CA ASN A 134 0.87 -34.13 -1.33
C ASN A 134 1.61 -35.05 -0.36
N SER A 135 1.00 -35.44 0.77
CA SER A 135 1.59 -36.35 1.77
C SER A 135 0.94 -37.74 1.80
N GLY A 136 0.21 -38.12 0.75
CA GLY A 136 -0.52 -39.39 0.66
C GLY A 136 -0.14 -40.26 -0.53
N GLN A 137 1.00 -39.99 -1.20
CA GLN A 137 1.37 -40.66 -2.45
C GLN A 137 2.72 -41.39 -2.40
N ASP A 138 3.31 -41.61 -1.22
CA ASP A 138 4.63 -42.29 -1.10
C ASP A 138 4.63 -43.57 -0.22
N ASP A 139 3.48 -44.00 0.35
CA ASP A 139 3.47 -45.13 1.31
C ASP A 139 2.98 -46.49 0.76
N ASP A 140 2.56 -46.60 -0.51
CA ASP A 140 1.96 -47.83 -1.06
C ASP A 140 2.90 -48.69 -1.94
N GLU A 141 4.20 -48.38 -2.06
CA GLU A 141 5.12 -49.13 -2.95
C GLU A 141 6.37 -49.69 -2.24
N GLN A 142 6.21 -50.31 -1.05
CA GLN A 142 7.29 -51.11 -0.42
C GLN A 142 6.89 -52.45 0.22
N LEU A 143 5.74 -53.03 -0.11
CA LEU A 143 5.42 -54.42 0.29
C LEU A 143 4.86 -55.23 -0.89
N ALA A 144 5.76 -55.64 -1.79
CA ALA A 144 5.56 -56.76 -2.71
C ALA A 144 6.79 -57.68 -2.67
#